data_AF-A0A9E5YLE4-F1
#
_entry.id   AF-A0A9E5YLE4-F1
#
_cell.length_a   1.000
_cell.length_b   1.000
_cell.length_c   1.000
_cell.angle_alpha   90.00
_cell.angle_beta   90.00
_cell.angle_gamma   90.00
#
_symmetry.space_group_name_H-M   'P 1'
#
loop_
_entity.id
_entity.type
_entity.pdbx_description
1 polymer ?
#
loop_
_entity_poly.entity_id
_entity_poly.type
_entity_poly.pdbx_seq_one_letter_code
_entity_poly.pdbx_strand_id
1 'polypeptide(L)'
;MDANKKIETRSDPCLIMDRYSSVEIAVNNSEFVYMFKIRNSPFAGIAILVKEDSVILKHLKVGDKLNLKYNPAAPSELPEYRTTEIRHIIKDNNGRYNGHYLVDFAVSAN
;
A
#
# COMPACT_ATOMS: atom_id res chain seq x y z
N MET A 1 -9.18 -0.52 -38.30
CA MET A 1 -9.13 -1.97 -38.05
C MET A 1 -7.76 -2.23 -37.45
N ASP A 2 -7.57 -2.46 -36.15
CA ASP A 2 -8.50 -2.84 -35.11
C ASP A 2 -8.06 -2.28 -33.75
N ALA A 3 -9.06 -1.84 -33.00
CA ALA A 3 -8.96 -1.42 -31.62
C ALA A 3 -8.90 -2.65 -30.72
N ASN A 4 -7.85 -2.77 -29.91
CA ASN A 4 -7.92 -3.54 -28.68
C ASN A 4 -6.86 -3.05 -27.68
N LYS A 5 -6.97 -1.78 -27.28
CA LYS A 5 -6.34 -1.32 -26.04
C LYS A 5 -7.35 -1.62 -24.94
N LYS A 6 -7.15 -2.74 -24.26
CA LYS A 6 -7.88 -3.13 -23.06
C LYS A 6 -7.73 -1.98 -22.05
N ILE A 7 -8.75 -1.13 -21.96
CA ILE A 7 -8.82 -0.09 -20.93
C ILE A 7 -9.23 -0.85 -19.66
N GLU A 8 -8.23 -1.43 -19.00
CA GLU A 8 -8.39 -1.80 -17.60
C GLU A 8 -8.53 -0.50 -16.84
N THR A 9 -9.76 -0.26 -16.39
CA THR A 9 -10.20 0.89 -15.62
C THR A 9 -9.21 1.08 -14.47
N ARG A 10 -8.29 2.03 -14.63
CA ARG A 10 -7.52 2.57 -13.53
C ARG A 10 -8.55 3.25 -12.65
N SER A 11 -8.99 2.58 -11.59
CA SER A 11 -9.45 3.32 -10.42
C SER A 11 -8.27 4.20 -10.03
N ASP A 12 -8.36 5.49 -10.36
CA ASP A 12 -7.22 6.40 -10.40
C ASP A 12 -6.43 6.33 -9.09
N PRO A 13 -5.17 5.86 -9.09
CA PRO A 13 -4.37 5.77 -7.88
C PRO A 13 -4.18 7.12 -7.15
N CYS A 14 -4.37 8.23 -7.88
CA CYS A 14 -4.45 9.58 -7.31
C CYS A 14 -5.59 9.73 -6.28
N LEU A 15 -6.78 9.16 -6.55
CA LEU A 15 -7.96 9.33 -5.68
C LEU A 15 -7.77 8.70 -4.29
N ILE A 16 -7.01 7.60 -4.20
CA ILE A 16 -6.73 6.95 -2.91
C ILE A 16 -5.74 7.76 -2.10
N MET A 17 -4.68 8.29 -2.73
CA MET A 17 -3.71 9.13 -2.02
C MET A 17 -4.29 10.47 -1.54
N ASP A 18 -5.23 11.04 -2.30
CA ASP A 18 -5.89 12.29 -1.93
C ASP A 18 -6.87 12.08 -0.77
N ARG A 19 -7.41 10.87 -0.63
CA ARG A 19 -8.39 10.53 0.40
C ARG A 19 -7.77 10.01 1.69
N TYR A 20 -6.70 9.21 1.62
CA TYR A 20 -6.13 8.54 2.80
C TYR A 20 -4.71 9.00 3.11
N SER A 21 -4.43 9.18 4.41
CA SER A 21 -3.13 9.62 4.91
C SER A 21 -2.25 8.48 5.41
N SER A 22 -2.86 7.41 5.93
CA SER A 22 -2.15 6.25 6.49
C SER A 22 -2.92 4.94 6.35
N VAL A 23 -2.21 3.83 6.53
CA VAL A 23 -2.78 2.50 6.65
C VAL A 23 -2.32 1.83 7.94
N GLU A 24 -3.20 1.04 8.53
CA GLU A 24 -2.92 0.13 9.64
C GLU A 24 -2.87 -1.30 9.12
N ILE A 25 -1.78 -2.01 9.49
CA ILE A 25 -1.54 -3.42 9.18
C ILE A 25 -1.50 -4.18 10.50
N ALA A 26 -2.48 -5.06 10.70
CA ALA A 26 -2.45 -6.05 11.75
C ALA A 26 -1.74 -7.31 11.21
N VAL A 27 -0.66 -7.71 11.87
CA VAL A 27 0.04 -8.95 11.55
C VAL A 27 -0.53 -10.05 12.44
N ASN A 28 -1.09 -11.09 11.81
CA ASN A 28 -1.62 -12.25 12.53
C ASN A 28 -0.56 -12.81 13.50
N ASN A 29 -0.96 -13.10 14.74
CA ASN A 29 -0.10 -13.54 15.84
C ASN A 29 0.82 -12.47 16.46
N SER A 30 0.59 -11.18 16.19
CA SER A 30 1.24 -10.09 16.93
C SER A 30 0.21 -9.21 17.64
N GLU A 31 0.50 -8.78 18.87
CA GLU A 31 -0.29 -7.77 19.59
C GLU A 31 -0.13 -6.36 19.02
N PHE A 32 0.65 -6.22 17.94
CA PHE A 32 1.03 -4.93 17.36
C PHE A 32 0.25 -4.62 16.09
N VAL A 33 -0.32 -3.43 16.04
CA VAL A 33 -0.83 -2.81 14.81
C VAL A 33 0.20 -1.81 14.32
N TYR A 34 0.69 -2.03 13.09
CA TYR A 34 1.68 -1.16 12.48
C TYR A 34 0.96 -0.10 11.64
N MET A 35 1.28 1.17 11.87
CA MET A 35 0.72 2.27 11.08
C MET A 35 1.80 2.89 10.18
N PHE A 36 1.48 3.04 8.90
CA PHE A 36 2.38 3.61 7.90
C PHE A 36 1.72 4.77 7.15
N LYS A 37 2.51 5.81 6.86
CA LYS A 37 2.07 6.86 5.92
C LYS A 37 2.03 6.31 4.50
N ILE A 38 0.95 6.62 3.79
CA ILE A 38 0.83 6.29 2.37
C ILE A 38 1.79 7.17 1.57
N ARG A 39 2.46 6.57 0.60
CA ARG A 39 3.38 7.21 -0.35
C ARG A 39 2.94 6.89 -1.77
N ASN A 40 3.36 7.73 -2.71
CA ASN A 40 3.16 7.45 -4.12
C ASN A 40 4.05 6.29 -4.54
N SER A 41 3.46 5.32 -5.24
CA SER A 41 4.19 4.22 -5.87
C SER A 41 4.33 4.50 -7.37
N PRO A 42 5.54 4.36 -7.94
CA PRO A 42 5.70 4.45 -9.39
C PRO A 42 5.05 3.28 -10.14
N PHE A 43 4.60 2.22 -9.46
CA PHE A 43 4.10 0.99 -10.09
C PHE A 43 2.60 0.76 -9.91
N ALA A 44 2.09 0.87 -8.68
CA ALA A 44 0.73 0.43 -8.33
C ALA A 44 -0.15 1.53 -7.71
N GLY A 45 0.39 2.75 -7.60
CA GLY A 45 -0.32 3.92 -7.08
C GLY A 45 0.00 4.27 -5.63
N ILE A 46 -0.08 3.30 -4.72
CA ILE A 46 0.24 3.51 -3.31
C ILE A 46 1.33 2.58 -2.81
N ALA A 47 2.14 3.09 -1.89
CA ALA A 47 3.19 2.36 -1.21
C ALA A 47 3.32 2.76 0.26
N ILE A 48 4.02 1.92 1.02
CA ILE A 48 4.55 2.26 2.35
C ILE A 48 6.06 2.07 2.38
N LEU A 49 6.71 2.73 3.32
CA LEU A 49 8.12 2.53 3.62
C LEU A 49 8.27 1.70 4.89
N VAL A 50 9.00 0.60 4.78
CA VAL A 50 9.26 -0.32 5.89
C VAL A 50 10.78 -0.41 6.09
N LYS A 51 11.26 -0.20 7.31
CA LYS A 51 12.70 -0.37 7.61
C LYS A 51 13.12 -1.83 7.39
N GLU A 52 14.34 -2.04 6.92
CA GLU A 52 14.87 -3.38 6.63
C GLU A 52 14.95 -4.30 7.86
N ASP A 53 15.10 -3.71 9.06
CA ASP A 53 15.16 -4.42 10.33
C ASP A 53 13.78 -4.61 11.00
N SER A 54 12.72 -4.09 10.37
CA SER A 54 11.37 -4.16 10.94
C SER A 54 10.82 -5.59 10.92
N VAL A 55 10.29 -6.04 12.06
CA VAL A 55 9.72 -7.39 12.21
C VAL A 55 8.55 -7.64 11.25
N ILE A 56 7.75 -6.61 10.96
CA ILE A 56 6.63 -6.71 10.00
C ILE A 56 7.10 -7.14 8.61
N LEU A 57 8.31 -6.76 8.18
CA LEU A 57 8.82 -7.10 6.85
C LEU A 57 8.89 -8.62 6.63
N LYS A 58 9.13 -9.40 7.69
CA LYS A 58 9.15 -10.87 7.65
C LYS A 58 7.76 -11.49 7.39
N HIS A 59 6.71 -10.70 7.56
CA HIS A 59 5.31 -11.11 7.44
C HIS A 59 4.65 -10.59 6.16
N LEU A 60 5.37 -9.80 5.35
CA LEU A 60 4.87 -9.25 4.09
C LEU A 60 5.47 -10.04 2.92
N LYS A 61 4.62 -10.60 2.05
CA LYS A 61 5.05 -11.29 0.83
C LYS A 61 4.31 -10.76 -0.38
N VAL A 62 5.00 -10.72 -1.52
CA VAL A 62 4.37 -10.40 -2.80
C VAL A 62 3.26 -11.42 -3.09
N GLY A 63 2.08 -10.91 -3.46
CA GLY A 63 0.86 -11.70 -3.67
C GLY A 63 -0.04 -11.81 -2.44
N ASP A 64 0.41 -11.39 -1.25
CA ASP A 64 -0.45 -11.38 -0.06
C ASP A 64 -1.63 -10.41 -0.26
N LYS A 65 -2.83 -10.91 0.04
CA LYS A 65 -4.05 -10.10 0.10
C LYS A 65 -4.38 -9.83 1.56
N LEU A 66 -4.24 -8.56 1.95
CA LEU A 66 -4.43 -8.10 3.31
C LEU A 66 -5.68 -7.21 3.38
N ASN A 67 -6.47 -7.37 4.43
CA ASN A 67 -7.54 -6.42 4.74
C ASN A 67 -6.96 -5.31 5.61
N LEU A 68 -6.59 -4.19 4.99
CA LEU A 68 -5.94 -3.07 5.68
C LEU A 68 -6.97 -2.01 6.08
N LYS A 69 -6.75 -1.36 7.21
CA LYS A 69 -7.56 -0.22 7.63
C LYS A 69 -6.91 1.06 7.11
N TYR A 70 -7.62 1.77 6.24
CA TYR A 70 -7.20 3.03 5.65
C TYR A 70 -7.76 4.18 6.47
N ASN A 71 -6.88 5.07 6.92
CA ASN A 71 -7.24 6.24 7.69
C ASN A 71 -7.30 7.46 6.75
N PRO A 72 -8.43 8.19 6.71
CA PRO A 72 -8.59 9.33 5.83
C PRO A 72 -7.64 10.47 6.21
N ALA A 73 -7.38 11.36 5.24
CA ALA A 73 -6.69 12.62 5.50
C ALA A 73 -7.63 13.65 6.15
N ALA A 74 -8.92 13.61 5.80
CA ALA A 74 -9.94 14.50 6.35
C ALA A 74 -10.42 14.02 7.73
N PRO A 75 -10.44 14.88 8.76
CA PRO A 75 -10.91 14.50 10.10
C PRO A 75 -12.39 14.10 10.17
N SER A 76 -13.18 14.54 9.19
CA SER A 76 -14.62 14.27 9.10
C SER A 76 -14.94 12.89 8.52
N GLU A 77 -13.96 12.20 7.94
CA GLU A 77 -14.15 10.88 7.35
C GLU A 77 -13.76 9.79 8.36
N LEU A 78 -14.44 8.65 8.28
CA LEU A 78 -14.14 7.49 9.12
C LEU A 78 -13.13 6.56 8.44
N PRO A 79 -12.24 5.91 9.21
CA PRO A 79 -11.42 4.83 8.68
C PRO A 79 -12.26 3.70 8.11
N GLU A 80 -11.77 3.08 7.04
CA GLU A 80 -12.45 1.97 6.39
C GLU A 80 -11.48 0.84 6.02
N TYR A 81 -12.01 -0.37 5.94
CA TYR A 81 -11.24 -1.55 5.57
C TYR A 81 -11.26 -1.77 4.07
N ARG A 82 -10.11 -2.06 3.47
CA ARG A 82 -9.96 -2.34 2.04
C ARG A 82 -9.05 -3.55 1.82
N THR A 83 -9.53 -4.47 0.98
CA THR A 83 -8.71 -5.58 0.47
C THR A 83 -7.64 -5.06 -0.46
N THR A 84 -6.39 -5.31 -0.07
CA THR A 84 -5.20 -4.76 -0.70
C THR A 84 -4.20 -5.87 -0.98
N GLU A 85 -3.66 -5.92 -2.19
CA GLU A 85 -2.68 -6.92 -2.60
C GLU A 85 -1.27 -6.33 -2.68
N ILE A 86 -0.28 -7.00 -2.08
CA ILE A 86 1.13 -6.62 -2.21
C ILE A 86 1.64 -6.97 -3.61
N ARG A 87 2.01 -5.95 -4.39
CA ARG A 87 2.50 -6.14 -5.77
C ARG A 87 4.01 -6.22 -5.84
N HIS A 88 4.72 -5.35 -5.12
CA HIS A 88 6.18 -5.33 -5.12
C HIS A 88 6.71 -5.01 -3.72
N ILE A 89 7.89 -5.55 -3.42
CA ILE A 89 8.69 -5.22 -2.24
C ILE A 89 10.08 -4.90 -2.76
N ILE A 90 10.43 -3.61 -2.79
CA ILE A 90 11.63 -3.11 -3.48
C ILE A 90 12.56 -2.51 -2.43
N LYS A 91 13.79 -3.03 -2.32
CA LYS A 91 14.80 -2.44 -1.47
C LYS A 91 15.38 -1.20 -2.13
N ASP A 92 15.27 -0.04 -1.48
CA ASP A 92 15.96 1.17 -1.94
C ASP A 92 17.39 1.17 -1.40
N ASN A 93 18.33 0.59 -2.16
CA ASN A 93 19.72 0.44 -1.72
C ASN A 93 20.57 1.71 -1.88
N ASN A 94 20.20 2.61 -2.80
CA ASN A 94 21.04 3.73 -3.21
C ASN A 94 20.27 5.06 -3.37
N GLY A 95 18.99 5.09 -3.03
CA GLY A 95 18.12 6.25 -3.17
C GLY A 95 17.81 6.96 -1.84
N ARG A 96 16.76 7.78 -1.89
CA ARG A 96 16.30 8.64 -0.78
C ARG A 96 15.91 7.84 0.47
N TYR A 97 15.59 6.56 0.33
CA TYR A 97 15.08 5.70 1.39
C TYR A 97 16.05 4.56 1.73
N ASN A 98 17.36 4.82 1.72
CA ASN A 98 18.37 3.84 2.14
C ASN A 98 18.00 3.17 3.49
N GLY A 99 18.19 1.85 3.57
CA GLY A 99 17.78 1.03 4.72
C GLY A 99 16.28 0.76 4.79
N HIS A 100 15.51 1.08 3.76
CA HIS A 100 14.06 0.83 3.71
C HIS A 100 13.67 0.05 2.45
N TYR A 101 12.54 -0.64 2.59
CA TYR A 101 11.80 -1.25 1.51
C TYR A 101 10.57 -0.42 1.18
N LEU A 102 10.36 -0.17 -0.11
CA LEU A 102 9.10 0.31 -0.64
C LEU A 102 8.19 -0.91 -0.88
N VAL A 103 7.06 -0.97 -0.19
CA VAL A 103 6.06 -2.03 -0.34
C VAL A 103 4.89 -1.43 -1.11
N ASP A 104 4.72 -1.86 -2.36
CA ASP A 104 3.69 -1.38 -3.26
C ASP A 104 2.42 -2.21 -3.15
N PHE A 105 1.28 -1.53 -3.26
CA PHE A 105 -0.01 -2.18 -3.17
C PHE A 105 -0.92 -1.88 -4.36
N ALA A 106 -1.74 -2.86 -4.70
CA ALA A 106 -2.95 -2.67 -5.50
C ALA A 106 -4.18 -2.77 -4.61
N VAL A 107 -5.03 -1.73 -4.62
CA VAL A 107 -6.29 -1.73 -3.88
C VAL A 107 -7.39 -2.33 -4.75
N SER A 108 -8.16 -3.27 -4.21
CA SER A 108 -9.32 -3.81 -4.92
C SER A 108 -10.42 -2.74 -4.99
N ALA A 109 -11.08 -2.61 -6.14
CA ALA A 109 -12.30 -1.82 -6.23
C ALA A 109 -13.38 -2.45 -5.34
N ASN A 110 -14.16 -1.62 -4.65
CA ASN A 110 -15.41 -2.06 -4.01
C ASN A 110 -16.54 -2.08 -5.02
#